data_AF-A0A930U550-F1
#
_entry.id   AF-A0A930U550-F1
#
_cell.length_a   1.000
_cell.length_b   1.000
_cell.length_c   1.000
_cell.angle_alpha   90.00
_cell.angle_beta   90.00
_cell.angle_gamma   90.00
#
_symmetry.space_group_name_H-M   'P 1'
#
loop_
_entity.id
_entity.type
_entity.pdbx_description
1 polymer ?
#
loop_
_entity_poly.entity_id
_entity_poly.type
_entity_poly.pdbx_seq_one_letter_code
_entity_poly.pdbx_strand_id
1 'polypeptide(L)' 'MSAFDALDWTPSALNKLKSIPYFARAQARQRIEQWAREQQLEVITPELVEQARSEFGQ' A
#
# COMPACT_ATOMS: atom_id res chain seq x y z
N MET A 1 -22.01 -9.41 6.24
CA MET A 1 -20.97 -8.48 5.77
C MET A 1 -19.79 -8.64 6.70
N SER A 2 -18.77 -9.37 6.29
CA SER A 2 -17.62 -9.64 7.16
C SER A 2 -16.73 -8.39 7.21
N ALA A 3 -16.38 -7.95 8.42
CA ALA A 3 -15.72 -6.68 8.72
C ALA A 3 -14.21 -6.64 8.35
N PHE A 4 -13.80 -7.28 7.25
CA PHE A 4 -12.39 -7.56 6.92
C PHE A 4 -11.88 -6.91 5.63
N ASP A 5 -12.56 -5.89 5.08
CA ASP A 5 -12.13 -5.30 3.80
C ASP A 5 -11.02 -4.23 3.94
N ALA A 6 -10.51 -4.04 5.17
CA ALA A 6 -9.40 -3.15 5.47
C ALA A 6 -8.12 -3.97 5.71
N LEU A 7 -7.13 -3.79 4.84
CA LEU A 7 -5.81 -4.37 4.99
C LEU A 7 -5.05 -3.70 6.14
N ASP A 8 -4.27 -4.49 6.89
CA ASP A 8 -3.48 -4.01 8.02
C ASP A 8 -2.20 -3.35 7.53
N TRP A 9 -2.09 -2.04 7.73
CA TRP A 9 -0.86 -1.32 7.42
C TRP A 9 0.07 -1.31 8.62
N THR A 10 1.28 -1.83 8.44
CA THR A 10 2.33 -1.67 9.44
C THR A 10 2.70 -0.19 9.62
N PRO A 11 3.13 0.25 10.83
CA PRO A 11 3.57 1.62 11.05
C PRO A 11 4.71 2.05 10.10
N SER A 12 5.61 1.13 9.78
CA SER A 12 6.70 1.35 8.82
C SER A 12 6.18 1.53 7.38
N ALA A 13 5.19 0.75 6.95
CA ALA A 13 4.53 0.95 5.65
C ALA A 13 3.84 2.31 5.56
N LEU A 14 3.13 2.74 6.61
CA LEU A 14 2.51 4.07 6.65
C LEU A 14 3.56 5.18 6.55
N ASN A 15 4.72 5.03 7.19
CA ASN A 15 5.81 5.99 7.08
C ASN A 15 6.40 6.03 5.67
N LYS A 16 6.55 4.88 4.99
CA LYS A 16 6.93 4.84 3.57
C LYS A 16 5.88 5.50 2.69
N LEU A 17 4.59 5.27 2.91
CA LEU A 17 3.50 5.89 2.15
C LEU A 17 3.51 7.43 2.29
N LYS A 18 3.86 7.97 3.46
CA LYS A 18 3.99 9.42 3.68
C LYS A 18 5.07 10.07 2.83
N SER A 19 6.13 9.35 2.46
CA SER A 19 7.17 9.88 1.57
C SER A 19 6.67 10.12 0.15
N ILE A 20 5.57 9.48 -0.26
CA ILE A 20 4.95 9.70 -1.57
C ILE A 20 4.31 11.10 -1.57
N PRO A 21 4.48 11.91 -2.64
CA PRO A 21 3.85 13.21 -2.77
C PRO A 21 2.34 13.13 -2.50
N TYR A 22 1.80 14.14 -1.81
CA TYR A 22 0.41 14.13 -1.33
C TYR A 22 -0.61 13.83 -2.44
N PHE A 23 -0.44 14.44 -3.61
CA PHE A 23 -1.34 14.27 -4.76
C PHE A 23 -1.35 12.84 -5.34
N ALA A 24 -0.24 12.09 -5.20
CA ALA A 24 -0.12 10.72 -5.70
C ALA A 24 -0.42 9.67 -4.63
N ARG A 25 -0.48 10.06 -3.35
CA ARG A 25 -0.57 9.12 -2.21
C ARG A 25 -1.84 8.29 -2.22
N ALA A 26 -2.98 8.87 -2.60
CA ALA A 26 -4.25 8.15 -2.68
C ALA A 26 -4.20 7.04 -3.74
N GLN A 27 -3.69 7.36 -4.93
CA GLN A 27 -3.53 6.39 -6.02
C GLN A 27 -2.51 5.30 -5.67
N ALA A 28 -1.39 5.69 -5.05
CA ALA A 28 -0.39 4.73 -4.59
C ALA A 28 -0.98 3.75 -3.56
N ARG A 29 -1.72 4.27 -2.58
CA ARG A 29 -2.39 3.44 -1.56
C ARG A 29 -3.34 2.43 -2.20
N GLN A 30 -4.20 2.87 -3.12
CA GLN A 30 -5.16 1.99 -3.79
C GLN A 30 -4.47 0.84 -4.54
N ARG A 31 -3.38 1.12 -5.26
CA ARG A 31 -2.63 0.06 -5.96
C ARG A 31 -1.96 -0.92 -5.02
N ILE A 32 -1.35 -0.43 -3.94
CA ILE A 32 -0.73 -1.29 -2.93
C ILE A 32 -1.78 -2.21 -2.30
N GLU A 33 -2.96 -1.68 -1.96
CA GLU A 33 -4.06 -2.47 -1.42
C GLU A 33 -4.61 -3.47 -2.44
N GLN A 34 -4.65 -3.11 -3.73
CA GLN A 34 -5.06 -4.03 -4.79
C GLN A 34 -4.08 -5.20 -4.91
N TRP A 35 -2.78 -4.94 -4.95
CA TRP A 35 -1.76 -6.00 -5.01
C TRP A 35 -1.76 -6.90 -3.79
N ALA A 36 -1.95 -6.33 -2.60
CA ALA A 36 -2.07 -7.14 -1.39
C ALA A 36 -3.26 -8.10 -1.51
N ARG A 37 -4.43 -7.63 -1.99
CA ARG A 37 -5.60 -8.51 -2.23
C ARG A 37 -5.32 -9.58 -3.29
N GLU A 38 -4.68 -9.22 -4.40
CA GLU A 38 -4.31 -10.16 -5.47
C GLU A 38 -3.35 -11.26 -5.00
N GLN A 39 -2.45 -10.91 -4.06
CA GLN A 39 -1.51 -11.84 -3.44
C GLN A 39 -2.07 -12.51 -2.17
N GLN A 40 -3.34 -12.26 -1.83
CA GLN A 40 -3.99 -12.76 -0.62
C GLN A 40 -3.22 -12.40 0.67
N LEU A 41 -2.55 -11.26 0.67
CA LEU A 41 -1.88 -10.68 1.82
C LEU A 41 -2.88 -9.89 2.66
N GLU A 42 -2.84 -10.08 3.97
CA GLU A 42 -3.67 -9.32 4.92
C GLU A 42 -2.92 -8.09 5.47
N VAL A 43 -1.59 -8.12 5.43
CA VAL A 43 -0.71 -7.10 6.02
C VAL A 43 0.14 -6.42 4.94
N ILE A 44 0.11 -5.10 4.92
CA ILE A 44 0.95 -4.25 4.07
C ILE A 44 2.21 -3.86 4.83
N THR A 45 3.34 -4.33 4.30
CA THR A 45 4.69 -4.10 4.81
C THR A 45 5.39 -2.96 4.05
N PRO A 46 6.45 -2.34 4.59
CA PRO A 46 7.18 -1.28 3.90
C PRO A 46 7.79 -1.75 2.56
N GLU A 47 8.11 -3.03 2.41
CA GLU A 47 8.62 -3.63 1.17
C GLU A 47 7.57 -3.54 0.04
N LEU A 48 6.30 -3.83 0.35
CA LEU A 48 5.20 -3.73 -0.62
C LEU A 48 4.98 -2.29 -1.09
N VAL A 49 5.15 -1.32 -0.18
CA VAL A 49 5.07 0.11 -0.50
C VAL A 49 6.24 0.55 -1.38
N GLU A 50 7.44 0.02 -1.15
CA GLU A 50 8.63 0.31 -1.96
C GLU A 50 8.51 -0.27 -3.37
N GLN A 51 8.00 -1.51 -3.49
CA GLN A 51 7.71 -2.11 -4.80
C GLN A 51 6.75 -1.23 -5.61
N ALA A 52 5.71 -0.69 -4.98
CA ALA A 52 4.78 0.19 -5.65
C ALA A 52 5.43 1.50 -6.11
N ARG A 53 6.31 2.10 -5.30
CA ARG A 53 7.07 3.30 -5.69
C ARG A 53 7.90 3.09 -6.95
N SER A 54 8.53 1.93 -7.10
CA SER A 54 9.33 1.59 -8.28
C SER A 54 8.50 1.52 -9.56
N GLU A 55 7.23 1.11 -9.47
CA GLU A 55 6.33 1.09 -10.65
C GLU A 55 5.76 2.46 -11.01
N PHE A 56 5.58 3.38 -10.05
CA PHE A 56 5.08 4.74 -10.33
C PHE A 56 6.16 5.71 -10.83
N GLY A 57 7.45 5.33 -10.74
CA GLY A 57 8.60 6.16 -11.11
C GLY A 57 9.10 5.98 -12.55
N GLN A 58 8.39 5.21 -13.38
CA GLN A 58 8.61 5.14 -14.83
C GLN A 58 7.71 6.13 -15.59
#